data_AF-A0A3M0WA58-F1
#
_entry.id   AF-A0A3M0WA58-F1
#
_cell.length_a   1.000
_cell.length_b   1.000
_cell.length_c   1.000
_cell.angle_alpha   90.00
_cell.angle_beta   90.00
_cell.angle_gamma   90.00
#
_symmetry.space_group_name_H-M   'P 1'
#
loop_
_entity.id
_entity.type
_entity.pdbx_description
1 polymer ?
#
loop_
_entity_poly.entity_id
_entity_poly.type
_entity_poly.pdbx_seq_one_letter_code
_entity_poly.pdbx_strand_id
1 'polypeptide(L)'
;MADKTVLKRSRSPNSDDESSDDDFGPALPSSVPPKKKRKLPYESLYINALPRGSRYSKSLMHKEQLFSVTVAPSPSDFVITSSVDGVVKFWKKVASGIEFVKEFKAHEGTIKSTSVSADGSLFASAGDGEDRTIKLFDVASFDLLSILNVDQTPTSICWVSRKGSTPLLAVALGKLIRIYDGAGEKQDPLHSLTSLHRADVVAMAYNAAYDCVVSADASGAVEYWQPRDSFDKPDNVFKMKSTTSLFDFKKAKAAPCCIVISPSGHQFATFSFPDRKVRVFDFASARLYRSYDESVETITTMHTAGTALMKLDEAEFRRRMAVETNLDTLATRSKINLVFDESGHFVAYGSLYGIKVVNTLTNRVVRTYGKDEPFRALNVAIYQGAPQKKGVVTVSMAASANPLLEEAEERDPILFATAYAKVRFYMFTNEETVSKSSRDVHNEKPRHVGGKKQEEKQTLLGSTAVIHTSMGDISLKLYPDKTPKTVENFVTHAKNGYYNNIIFHRVIRKFMIQTGDPLGDGTGGESIWGSEFGDEIVPELRHDKPYILSMANAGPNTNGSQFFITTEKAPWLDGKHTIFGRVTKGFEVVHAIENTRVVKEKPEEDIKIVNISVD
;
A
#
# COMPACT_ATOMS: atom_id res chain seq x y z
N MET A 1 11.89 -64.26 55.21
CA MET A 1 10.96 -64.83 54.21
C MET A 1 9.95 -63.77 53.83
N ALA A 2 9.55 -63.76 52.57
CA ALA A 2 8.78 -62.73 51.92
C ALA A 2 7.38 -62.49 52.53
N ASP A 3 6.79 -61.41 52.02
CA ASP A 3 5.36 -61.10 51.89
C ASP A 3 4.65 -60.33 53.00
N LYS A 4 4.21 -59.12 52.63
CA LYS A 4 2.83 -58.66 52.81
C LYS A 4 2.54 -57.48 51.87
N THR A 5 1.95 -57.80 50.73
CA THR A 5 1.17 -56.94 49.83
C THR A 5 -0.13 -56.47 50.47
N VAL A 6 -0.51 -55.18 50.29
CA VAL A 6 -1.91 -54.73 50.23
C VAL A 6 -2.07 -53.61 49.18
N LEU A 7 -2.77 -53.95 48.08
CA LEU A 7 -3.49 -53.07 47.13
C LEU A 7 -4.80 -52.55 47.82
N LYS A 8 -5.57 -51.50 47.45
CA LYS A 8 -5.78 -50.69 46.24
C LYS A 8 -6.77 -49.54 46.60
N ARG A 9 -6.65 -48.38 45.91
CA ARG A 9 -7.68 -47.35 45.51
C ARG A 9 -8.50 -46.65 46.62
N SER A 10 -8.86 -45.35 46.57
CA SER A 10 -9.24 -44.46 45.46
C SER A 10 -9.09 -42.98 45.87
N ARG A 11 -8.84 -42.05 44.91
CA ARG A 11 -9.16 -40.62 45.06
C ARG A 11 -9.32 -39.94 43.68
N SER A 12 -10.39 -39.19 43.54
CA SER A 12 -10.67 -38.15 42.56
C SER A 12 -11.55 -37.09 43.25
N PRO A 13 -11.74 -35.89 42.69
CA PRO A 13 -10.77 -34.78 42.70
C PRO A 13 -11.35 -33.53 43.39
N ASN A 14 -10.49 -32.71 43.99
CA ASN A 14 -10.88 -31.40 44.53
C ASN A 14 -11.00 -30.36 43.41
N SER A 15 -12.12 -29.66 43.45
CA SER A 15 -12.34 -28.29 43.01
C SER A 15 -11.28 -27.34 43.59
N ASP A 16 -10.83 -26.37 42.80
CA ASP A 16 -10.37 -25.08 43.31
C ASP A 16 -10.73 -24.01 42.27
N ASP A 17 -11.80 -23.27 42.59
CA ASP A 17 -12.03 -21.89 42.14
C ASP A 17 -10.91 -21.02 42.73
N GLU A 18 -10.33 -20.11 41.96
CA GLU A 18 -9.77 -18.89 42.54
C GLU A 18 -9.72 -17.74 41.53
N SER A 19 -10.55 -16.75 41.86
CA SER A 19 -10.58 -15.38 41.38
C SER A 19 -9.31 -14.64 41.79
N SER A 20 -8.77 -13.78 40.92
CA SER A 20 -7.68 -12.86 41.28
C SER A 20 -7.96 -11.50 40.64
N ASP A 21 -8.59 -10.64 41.44
CA ASP A 21 -8.48 -9.19 41.37
C ASP A 21 -7.12 -8.79 41.98
N ASP A 22 -6.27 -8.12 41.22
CA ASP A 22 -4.99 -7.59 41.72
C ASP A 22 -5.20 -6.21 42.36
N ASP A 23 -5.19 -6.19 43.69
CA ASP A 23 -5.20 -5.02 44.57
C ASP A 23 -3.81 -4.36 44.63
N PHE A 24 -3.75 -3.02 44.47
CA PHE A 24 -2.51 -2.24 44.41
C PHE A 24 -2.08 -1.80 45.83
N GLY A 25 -1.05 -2.45 46.37
CA GLY A 25 -0.33 -2.02 47.59
C GLY A 25 1.17 -2.40 47.54
N PRO A 26 2.07 -1.69 48.24
CA PRO A 26 3.52 -1.90 48.11
C PRO A 26 3.96 -3.24 48.72
N ALA A 27 4.42 -4.16 47.88
CA ALA A 27 4.78 -5.52 48.26
C ALA A 27 6.20 -5.64 48.86
N LEU A 28 6.30 -6.35 49.99
CA LEU A 28 7.55 -6.89 50.54
C LEU A 28 8.11 -8.03 49.66
N PRO A 29 9.43 -8.27 49.63
CA PRO A 29 10.05 -9.20 48.69
C PRO A 29 9.65 -10.65 49.00
N SER A 30 8.94 -11.30 48.07
CA SER A 30 8.44 -12.66 48.22
C SER A 30 9.45 -13.73 47.78
N SER A 31 9.52 -14.81 48.55
CA SER A 31 10.43 -15.96 48.42
C SER A 31 9.87 -17.06 47.51
N VAL A 32 9.32 -16.72 46.34
CA VAL A 32 8.84 -17.71 45.36
C VAL A 32 9.90 -17.89 44.27
N PRO A 33 10.38 -19.13 44.00
CA PRO A 33 11.37 -19.36 42.96
C PRO A 33 10.78 -18.95 41.59
N PRO A 34 11.55 -18.24 40.74
CA PRO A 34 11.03 -17.73 39.48
C PRO A 34 10.56 -18.87 38.58
N LYS A 35 9.29 -18.82 38.15
CA LYS A 35 8.70 -19.79 37.21
C LYS A 35 9.63 -19.93 35.99
N LYS A 36 9.99 -21.18 35.62
CA LYS A 36 10.83 -21.46 34.44
C LYS A 36 10.19 -20.81 33.19
N LYS A 37 10.90 -19.86 32.59
CA LYS A 37 10.45 -19.16 31.38
C LYS A 37 10.31 -20.18 30.24
N ARG A 38 9.13 -20.24 29.61
CA ARG A 38 8.93 -21.05 28.38
C ARG A 38 9.89 -20.52 27.32
N LYS A 39 10.69 -21.40 26.73
CA LYS A 39 11.63 -21.07 25.64
C LYS A 39 11.17 -21.81 24.39
N LEU A 40 11.12 -21.11 23.26
CA LEU A 40 10.83 -21.75 21.98
C LEU A 40 12.09 -22.50 21.52
N PRO A 41 12.01 -23.81 21.22
CA PRO A 41 13.13 -24.55 20.63
C PRO A 41 13.53 -23.91 19.28
N TYR A 42 14.83 -23.80 19.02
CA TYR A 42 15.38 -23.23 17.77
C TYR A 42 14.87 -21.82 17.41
N GLU A 43 14.50 -21.01 18.40
CA GLU A 43 13.97 -19.65 18.19
C GLU A 43 14.85 -18.78 17.27
N SER A 44 16.17 -18.91 17.38
CA SER A 44 17.14 -18.18 16.53
C SER A 44 16.99 -18.52 15.04
N LEU A 45 16.69 -19.78 14.69
CA LEU A 45 16.48 -20.22 13.31
C LEU A 45 15.27 -19.49 12.71
N TYR A 46 14.16 -19.47 13.44
CA TYR A 46 12.94 -18.80 12.99
C TYR A 46 13.11 -17.28 12.90
N ILE A 47 13.90 -16.69 13.81
CA ILE A 47 14.24 -15.26 13.77
C ILE A 47 15.12 -14.91 12.56
N ASN A 48 15.99 -15.82 12.14
CA ASN A 48 16.85 -15.65 10.97
C ASN A 48 16.06 -15.80 9.65
N ALA A 49 14.91 -16.48 9.68
CA ALA A 49 13.98 -16.55 8.55
C ALA A 49 13.12 -15.29 8.38
N LEU A 50 13.31 -14.25 9.20
CA LEU A 50 12.68 -12.94 9.07
C LEU A 50 13.71 -11.91 8.57
N PRO A 51 13.27 -10.84 7.88
CA PRO A 51 14.17 -9.80 7.39
C PRO A 51 15.06 -9.21 8.50
N ARG A 52 16.35 -9.02 8.20
CA ARG A 52 17.29 -8.41 9.16
C ARG A 52 17.12 -6.90 9.28
N GLY A 53 16.90 -6.21 8.14
CA GLY A 53 16.80 -4.76 8.08
C GLY A 53 15.58 -4.21 8.81
N SER A 54 15.79 -3.35 9.81
CA SER A 54 14.67 -2.70 10.54
C SER A 54 14.02 -1.57 9.75
N ARG A 55 14.69 -1.04 8.72
CA ARG A 55 14.18 0.00 7.82
C ARG A 55 13.78 -0.62 6.49
N TYR A 56 12.88 0.03 5.78
CA TYR A 56 12.52 -0.45 4.45
C TYR A 56 13.69 -0.19 3.49
N SER A 57 14.01 -1.17 2.66
CA SER A 57 15.05 -1.11 1.62
C SER A 57 14.53 -0.47 0.34
N LYS A 58 13.28 -0.76 -0.01
CA LYS A 58 12.63 -0.23 -1.22
C LYS A 58 11.19 0.16 -0.94
N SER A 59 10.72 1.23 -1.56
CA SER A 59 9.30 1.57 -1.64
C SER A 59 8.88 1.75 -3.09
N LEU A 60 7.67 1.26 -3.42
CA LEU A 60 7.09 1.28 -4.76
C LEU A 60 5.72 1.95 -4.71
N MET A 61 5.38 2.67 -5.78
CA MET A 61 4.22 3.56 -5.86
C MET A 61 3.04 2.94 -6.63
N HIS A 62 1.84 3.31 -6.20
CA HIS A 62 0.60 3.20 -6.95
C HIS A 62 0.07 4.61 -7.25
N LYS A 63 -0.88 4.71 -8.18
CA LYS A 63 -1.62 5.95 -8.44
C LYS A 63 -2.48 6.37 -7.25
N GLU A 64 -3.03 5.44 -6.48
CA GLU A 64 -3.83 5.71 -5.28
C GLU A 64 -3.27 4.93 -4.07
N GLN A 65 -3.82 5.17 -2.88
CA GLN A 65 -3.61 4.39 -1.67
C GLN A 65 -3.84 2.91 -1.92
N LEU A 66 -3.01 2.11 -1.29
CA LEU A 66 -3.15 0.67 -1.37
C LEU A 66 -4.28 0.18 -0.45
N PHE A 67 -4.99 -0.83 -0.94
CA PHE A 67 -5.98 -1.58 -0.18
C PHE A 67 -5.33 -2.77 0.53
N SER A 68 -4.59 -3.62 -0.20
CA SER A 68 -3.93 -4.81 0.38
C SER A 68 -2.62 -5.15 -0.32
N VAL A 69 -1.75 -5.85 0.40
CA VAL A 69 -0.57 -6.53 -0.16
C VAL A 69 -0.60 -7.98 0.32
N THR A 70 -0.57 -8.92 -0.62
CA THR A 70 -0.62 -10.36 -0.31
C THR A 70 0.47 -11.07 -1.07
N VAL A 71 1.11 -12.04 -0.42
CA VAL A 71 2.07 -12.94 -1.07
C VAL A 71 1.35 -14.25 -1.35
N ALA A 72 1.31 -14.67 -2.61
CA ALA A 72 0.78 -15.97 -2.98
C ALA A 72 1.70 -17.07 -2.45
N PRO A 73 1.15 -18.09 -1.74
CA PRO A 73 1.95 -19.21 -1.26
C PRO A 73 2.72 -19.92 -2.38
N SER A 74 3.82 -20.57 -2.00
CA SER A 74 4.61 -21.40 -2.90
C SER A 74 3.73 -22.50 -3.54
N PRO A 75 3.85 -22.75 -4.85
CA PRO A 75 4.99 -22.44 -5.74
C PRO A 75 4.93 -21.11 -6.49
N SER A 76 3.82 -20.36 -6.40
CA SER A 76 3.59 -19.18 -7.22
C SER A 76 4.55 -18.02 -6.87
N ASP A 77 4.78 -17.78 -5.56
CA ASP A 77 5.70 -16.76 -5.04
C ASP A 77 5.49 -15.34 -5.63
N PHE A 78 4.28 -15.05 -6.13
CA PHE A 78 3.91 -13.73 -6.62
C PHE A 78 3.44 -12.83 -5.49
N VAL A 79 3.83 -11.57 -5.56
CA VAL A 79 3.28 -10.52 -4.69
C VAL A 79 2.16 -9.84 -5.45
N ILE A 80 1.00 -9.74 -4.82
CA ILE A 80 -0.19 -9.13 -5.39
C ILE A 80 -0.53 -7.91 -4.54
N THR A 81 -0.58 -6.75 -5.18
CA THR A 81 -0.95 -5.49 -4.54
C THR A 81 -2.21 -4.95 -5.17
N SER A 82 -3.15 -4.50 -4.35
CA SER A 82 -4.37 -3.84 -4.82
C SER A 82 -4.45 -2.42 -4.28
N SER A 83 -5.01 -1.50 -5.08
CA SER A 83 -5.27 -0.12 -4.69
C SER A 83 -6.75 0.20 -4.64
N VAL A 84 -7.07 1.28 -3.91
CA VAL A 84 -8.46 1.70 -3.68
C VAL A 84 -9.15 2.12 -4.98
N ASP A 85 -8.39 2.52 -6.00
CA ASP A 85 -8.92 2.84 -7.34
C ASP A 85 -9.21 1.61 -8.20
N GLY A 86 -9.29 0.41 -7.64
CA GLY A 86 -9.69 -0.79 -8.39
C GLY A 86 -8.56 -1.44 -9.18
N VAL A 87 -7.32 -0.97 -9.05
CA VAL A 87 -6.16 -1.55 -9.75
C VAL A 87 -5.54 -2.69 -8.94
N VAL A 88 -5.23 -3.79 -9.62
CA VAL A 88 -4.50 -4.95 -9.09
C VAL A 88 -3.20 -5.09 -9.89
N LYS A 89 -2.07 -5.23 -9.19
CA LYS A 89 -0.76 -5.45 -9.82
C LYS A 89 -0.15 -6.75 -9.32
N PHE A 90 0.50 -7.44 -10.25
CA PHE A 90 1.26 -8.64 -10.01
C PHE A 90 2.75 -8.32 -10.10
N TRP A 91 3.48 -8.76 -9.08
CA TRP A 91 4.92 -8.63 -8.98
C TRP A 91 5.54 -10.01 -8.80
N LYS A 92 6.56 -10.31 -9.59
CA LYS A 92 7.30 -11.56 -9.48
C LYS A 92 8.43 -11.41 -8.47
N LYS A 93 8.54 -12.35 -7.53
CA LYS A 93 9.74 -12.47 -6.70
C LYS A 93 10.90 -12.95 -7.57
N VAL A 94 11.98 -12.18 -7.61
CA VAL A 94 13.25 -12.54 -8.28
C VAL A 94 14.34 -12.75 -7.24
N ALA A 95 15.54 -13.22 -7.63
CA ALA A 95 16.62 -13.57 -6.69
C ALA A 95 16.85 -12.51 -5.60
N SER A 96 16.86 -11.22 -5.98
CA SER A 96 16.88 -10.07 -5.06
C SER A 96 15.74 -9.12 -5.40
N GLY A 97 14.75 -9.01 -4.50
CA GLY A 97 13.62 -8.09 -4.65
C GLY A 97 12.49 -8.60 -5.54
N ILE A 98 11.75 -7.66 -6.15
CA ILE A 98 10.57 -7.95 -6.97
C ILE A 98 10.61 -7.17 -8.29
N GLU A 99 10.02 -7.77 -9.32
CA GLU A 99 9.83 -7.18 -10.64
C GLU A 99 8.35 -7.02 -10.95
N PHE A 100 7.99 -5.91 -11.59
CA PHE A 100 6.63 -5.69 -12.06
C PHE A 100 6.32 -6.61 -13.25
N VAL A 101 5.17 -7.28 -13.22
CA VAL A 101 4.75 -8.19 -14.29
C VAL A 101 3.60 -7.61 -15.09
N LYS A 102 2.46 -7.36 -14.42
CA LYS A 102 1.22 -6.99 -15.09
C LYS A 102 0.36 -6.12 -14.16
N GLU A 103 -0.31 -5.15 -14.75
CA GLU A 103 -1.32 -4.31 -14.10
C GLU A 103 -2.68 -4.60 -14.71
N PHE A 104 -3.70 -4.68 -13.85
CA PHE A 104 -5.10 -4.80 -14.23
C PHE A 104 -5.90 -3.70 -13.56
N LYS A 105 -6.64 -2.92 -14.36
CA LYS A 105 -7.81 -2.19 -13.84
C LYS A 105 -8.92 -3.21 -13.63
N ALA A 106 -8.87 -3.88 -12.48
CA ALA A 106 -9.81 -4.93 -12.15
C ALA A 106 -11.19 -4.32 -11.95
N HIS A 107 -11.32 -3.28 -11.13
CA HIS A 107 -12.62 -2.71 -10.78
C HIS A 107 -12.70 -1.24 -11.20
N GLU A 108 -13.86 -0.77 -11.65
CA GLU A 108 -14.07 0.66 -11.88
C GLU A 108 -14.16 1.42 -10.56
N GLY A 109 -14.87 0.83 -9.60
CA GLY A 109 -14.99 1.29 -8.21
C GLY A 109 -13.89 0.77 -7.29
N THR A 110 -14.14 0.92 -5.99
CA THR A 110 -13.18 0.57 -4.93
C THR A 110 -13.16 -0.91 -4.60
N ILE A 111 -11.98 -1.44 -4.25
CA ILE A 111 -11.85 -2.84 -3.82
C ILE A 111 -12.28 -2.95 -2.35
N LYS A 112 -13.18 -3.89 -2.07
CA LYS A 112 -13.72 -4.15 -0.73
C LYS A 112 -13.07 -5.34 -0.04
N SER A 113 -12.63 -6.33 -0.81
CA SER A 113 -11.98 -7.53 -0.27
C SER A 113 -11.12 -8.21 -1.33
N THR A 114 -10.06 -8.88 -0.88
CA THR A 114 -9.15 -9.66 -1.71
C THR A 114 -8.85 -10.97 -1.01
N SER A 115 -8.67 -12.04 -1.79
CA SER A 115 -8.31 -13.35 -1.24
C SER A 115 -7.44 -14.12 -2.23
N VAL A 116 -6.45 -14.84 -1.72
CA VAL A 116 -5.61 -15.78 -2.48
C VAL A 116 -5.95 -17.19 -2.01
N SER A 117 -5.97 -18.14 -2.95
CA SER A 117 -6.20 -19.55 -2.63
C SER A 117 -5.04 -20.15 -1.81
N ALA A 118 -5.33 -21.21 -1.07
CA ALA A 118 -4.34 -21.84 -0.16
C ALA A 118 -3.12 -22.43 -0.90
N ASP A 119 -3.27 -22.77 -2.17
CA ASP A 119 -2.20 -23.25 -3.07
C ASP A 119 -1.52 -22.13 -3.86
N GLY A 120 -1.99 -20.88 -3.73
CA GLY A 120 -1.43 -19.72 -4.43
C GLY A 120 -1.68 -19.67 -5.94
N SER A 121 -2.55 -20.52 -6.47
CA SER A 121 -2.87 -20.57 -7.91
C SER A 121 -3.92 -19.54 -8.31
N LEU A 122 -4.89 -19.25 -7.43
CA LEU A 122 -6.04 -18.39 -7.73
C LEU A 122 -6.05 -17.15 -6.85
N PHE A 123 -6.46 -16.04 -7.44
CA PHE A 123 -6.68 -14.78 -6.76
C PHE A 123 -8.08 -14.25 -7.07
N ALA A 124 -8.73 -13.69 -6.06
CA ALA A 124 -10.02 -13.04 -6.23
C ALA A 124 -9.98 -11.63 -5.68
N SER A 125 -10.61 -10.70 -6.41
CA SER A 125 -10.88 -9.33 -5.94
C SER A 125 -12.36 -9.02 -6.04
N ALA A 126 -12.88 -8.34 -5.02
CA ALA A 126 -14.28 -7.93 -4.91
C ALA A 126 -14.38 -6.41 -4.99
N GLY A 127 -15.20 -5.92 -5.92
CA GLY A 127 -15.51 -4.51 -6.09
C GLY A 127 -16.56 -4.00 -5.11
N ASP A 128 -16.81 -2.70 -5.12
CA ASP A 128 -17.81 -2.06 -4.30
C ASP A 128 -19.23 -2.13 -4.91
N GLY A 129 -20.16 -1.35 -4.35
CA GLY A 129 -21.56 -1.37 -4.76
C GLY A 129 -21.85 -0.72 -6.12
N GLU A 130 -20.90 0.02 -6.68
CA GLU A 130 -21.03 0.56 -8.04
C GLU A 130 -20.66 -0.51 -9.06
N ASP A 131 -19.60 -1.26 -8.80
CA ASP A 131 -19.13 -2.34 -9.69
C ASP A 131 -19.97 -3.63 -9.53
N ARG A 132 -20.23 -4.07 -8.29
CA ARG A 132 -20.96 -5.32 -7.97
C ARG A 132 -20.43 -6.55 -8.74
N THR A 133 -19.12 -6.57 -8.99
CA THR A 133 -18.44 -7.71 -9.61
C THR A 133 -17.38 -8.28 -8.70
N ILE A 134 -17.15 -9.58 -8.85
CA ILE A 134 -16.02 -10.30 -8.28
C ILE A 134 -15.22 -10.85 -9.46
N LYS A 135 -13.92 -10.58 -9.46
CA LYS A 135 -13.03 -10.98 -10.55
C LYS A 135 -12.08 -12.05 -10.07
N LEU A 136 -12.04 -13.16 -10.79
CA LEU A 136 -11.20 -14.31 -10.51
C LEU A 136 -10.02 -14.29 -11.48
N PHE A 137 -8.81 -14.42 -10.95
CA PHE A 137 -7.57 -14.39 -11.69
C PHE A 137 -6.81 -15.68 -11.47
N ASP A 138 -6.19 -16.19 -12.54
CA ASP A 138 -5.14 -17.17 -12.43
C ASP A 138 -3.81 -16.46 -12.18
N VAL A 139 -3.16 -16.80 -11.07
CA VAL A 139 -1.92 -16.16 -10.62
C VAL A 139 -0.74 -16.59 -11.49
N ALA A 140 -0.76 -17.79 -12.07
CA ALA A 140 0.34 -18.32 -12.85
C ALA A 140 0.40 -17.74 -14.28
N SER A 141 -0.75 -17.65 -14.98
CA SER A 141 -0.86 -17.04 -16.31
C SER A 141 -1.07 -15.52 -16.28
N PHE A 142 -1.40 -14.97 -15.12
CA PHE A 142 -1.81 -13.56 -14.95
C PHE A 142 -3.03 -13.21 -15.80
N ASP A 143 -3.99 -14.12 -15.93
CA ASP A 143 -5.18 -13.90 -16.73
C ASP A 143 -6.44 -13.84 -15.88
N LEU A 144 -7.41 -13.06 -16.36
CA LEU A 144 -8.74 -12.99 -15.78
C LEU A 144 -9.51 -14.24 -16.23
N LEU A 145 -9.84 -15.11 -15.27
CA LEU A 145 -10.57 -16.36 -15.53
C LEU A 145 -12.07 -16.10 -15.72
N SER A 146 -12.67 -15.40 -14.78
CA SER A 146 -14.12 -15.18 -14.77
C SER A 146 -14.48 -13.90 -14.03
N ILE A 147 -15.61 -13.33 -14.42
CA ILE A 147 -16.24 -12.19 -13.75
C ILE A 147 -17.58 -12.69 -13.24
N LEU A 148 -17.75 -12.71 -11.92
CA LEU A 148 -19.00 -13.07 -11.26
C LEU A 148 -19.77 -11.79 -10.94
N ASN A 149 -21.01 -11.72 -11.42
CA ASN A 149 -21.91 -10.61 -11.12
C ASN A 149 -22.71 -10.93 -9.85
N VAL A 150 -22.69 -10.01 -8.89
CA VAL A 150 -23.44 -10.15 -7.64
C VAL A 150 -24.55 -9.10 -7.54
N ASP A 151 -25.63 -9.44 -6.85
CA ASP A 151 -26.78 -8.57 -6.64
C ASP A 151 -26.50 -7.46 -5.60
N GLN A 152 -25.64 -7.74 -4.63
CA GLN A 152 -25.29 -6.87 -3.51
C GLN A 152 -23.77 -6.66 -3.41
N THR A 153 -23.36 -5.61 -2.69
CA THR A 153 -21.95 -5.32 -2.46
C THR A 153 -21.28 -6.42 -1.63
N PRO A 154 -20.21 -7.05 -2.12
CA PRO A 154 -19.45 -8.01 -1.35
C PRO A 154 -18.68 -7.33 -0.22
N THR A 155 -18.84 -7.84 0.99
CA THR A 155 -18.14 -7.32 2.19
C THR A 155 -16.84 -8.05 2.44
N SER A 156 -16.82 -9.37 2.22
CA SER A 156 -15.66 -10.24 2.43
C SER A 156 -15.70 -11.40 1.45
N ILE A 157 -14.54 -11.82 0.95
CA ILE A 157 -14.40 -13.02 0.11
C ILE A 157 -13.34 -13.95 0.70
N CYS A 158 -13.55 -15.26 0.56
CA CYS A 158 -12.63 -16.27 1.08
C CYS A 158 -12.59 -17.49 0.15
N TRP A 159 -11.40 -17.83 -0.33
CA TRP A 159 -11.17 -19.08 -1.03
C TRP A 159 -11.31 -20.28 -0.09
N VAL A 160 -12.07 -21.25 -0.55
CA VAL A 160 -12.32 -22.52 0.12
C VAL A 160 -11.82 -23.61 -0.82
N SER A 161 -10.58 -24.04 -0.62
CA SER A 161 -9.95 -25.07 -1.45
C SER A 161 -9.37 -26.16 -0.57
N ARG A 162 -9.93 -27.37 -0.69
CA ARG A 162 -9.35 -28.56 -0.09
C ARG A 162 -8.42 -29.20 -1.12
N LYS A 163 -7.29 -29.76 -0.65
CA LYS A 163 -6.38 -30.52 -1.52
C LYS A 163 -7.15 -31.61 -2.27
N GLY A 164 -7.19 -31.51 -3.60
CA GLY A 164 -7.83 -32.48 -4.49
C GLY A 164 -9.34 -32.27 -4.72
N SER A 165 -9.96 -31.21 -4.19
CA SER A 165 -11.33 -30.82 -4.55
C SER A 165 -11.32 -29.67 -5.56
N THR A 166 -12.46 -29.41 -6.20
CA THR A 166 -12.66 -28.17 -6.93
C THR A 166 -12.55 -26.98 -5.95
N PRO A 167 -11.89 -25.89 -6.34
CA PRO A 167 -11.85 -24.68 -5.53
C PRO A 167 -13.25 -24.08 -5.47
N LEU A 168 -13.66 -23.61 -4.30
CA LEU A 168 -14.89 -22.88 -4.07
C LEU A 168 -14.56 -21.47 -3.58
N LEU A 169 -15.46 -20.53 -3.83
CA LEU A 169 -15.33 -19.16 -3.33
C LEU A 169 -16.52 -18.82 -2.44
N ALA A 170 -16.26 -18.59 -1.16
CA ALA A 170 -17.25 -18.06 -0.23
C ALA A 170 -17.28 -16.54 -0.32
N VAL A 171 -18.45 -15.98 -0.59
CA VAL A 171 -18.68 -14.55 -0.78
C VAL A 171 -19.72 -14.08 0.24
N ALA A 172 -19.33 -13.14 1.09
CA ALA A 172 -20.24 -12.46 2.01
C ALA A 172 -20.91 -11.26 1.32
N LEU A 173 -22.24 -11.26 1.32
CA LEU A 173 -23.12 -10.23 0.78
C LEU A 173 -23.99 -9.72 1.93
N GLY A 174 -23.46 -8.75 2.68
CA GLY A 174 -24.05 -8.34 3.96
C GLY A 174 -24.05 -9.50 4.97
N LYS A 175 -25.22 -9.89 5.47
CA LYS A 175 -25.38 -11.04 6.38
C LYS A 175 -25.39 -12.41 5.70
N LEU A 176 -25.57 -12.45 4.37
CA LEU A 176 -25.68 -13.70 3.61
C LEU A 176 -24.29 -14.15 3.17
N ILE A 177 -24.03 -15.45 3.16
CA ILE A 177 -22.84 -16.03 2.56
C ILE A 177 -23.27 -16.90 1.39
N ARG A 178 -22.75 -16.62 0.19
CA ARG A 178 -22.98 -17.43 -1.01
C ARG A 178 -21.72 -18.15 -1.41
N ILE A 179 -21.87 -19.40 -1.85
CA ILE A 179 -20.76 -20.23 -2.32
C ILE A 179 -20.81 -20.28 -3.84
N TYR A 180 -19.75 -19.83 -4.47
CA TYR A 180 -19.57 -19.86 -5.92
C TYR A 180 -18.55 -20.93 -6.30
N ASP A 181 -18.65 -21.37 -7.56
CA ASP A 181 -17.63 -22.20 -8.17
C ASP A 181 -16.34 -21.38 -8.39
N GLY A 182 -15.22 -21.90 -7.88
CA GLY A 182 -13.93 -21.25 -7.95
C GLY A 182 -13.28 -21.27 -9.33
N ALA A 183 -13.70 -22.20 -10.20
CA ALA A 183 -13.29 -22.18 -11.62
C ALA A 183 -14.03 -21.09 -12.41
N GLY A 184 -15.15 -20.58 -11.88
CA GLY A 184 -15.96 -19.56 -12.52
C GLY A 184 -16.72 -20.04 -13.76
N GLU A 185 -16.87 -21.36 -13.93
CA GLU A 185 -17.67 -21.95 -15.02
C GLU A 185 -19.16 -21.69 -14.80
N LYS A 186 -19.59 -21.72 -13.53
CA LYS A 186 -20.95 -21.41 -13.12
C LYS A 186 -21.03 -20.00 -12.53
N GLN A 187 -21.89 -19.18 -13.14
CA GLN A 187 -22.15 -17.81 -12.71
C GLN A 187 -23.10 -17.75 -11.50
N ASP A 188 -24.03 -18.71 -11.40
CA ASP A 188 -24.97 -18.78 -10.30
C ASP A 188 -24.32 -19.35 -9.03
N PRO A 189 -24.73 -18.86 -7.83
CA PRO A 189 -24.25 -19.41 -6.58
C PRO A 189 -24.69 -20.87 -6.44
N LEU A 190 -23.75 -21.74 -6.08
CA LEU A 190 -24.03 -23.15 -5.79
C LEU A 190 -24.96 -23.27 -4.58
N HIS A 191 -24.65 -22.52 -3.52
CA HIS A 191 -25.37 -22.57 -2.23
C HIS A 191 -25.46 -21.17 -1.61
N SER A 192 -26.50 -20.94 -0.80
CA SER A 192 -26.73 -19.67 -0.09
C SER A 192 -27.06 -19.92 1.37
N LEU A 193 -26.24 -19.36 2.26
CA LEU A 193 -26.38 -19.40 3.71
C LEU A 193 -27.04 -18.11 4.20
N THR A 194 -28.29 -18.20 4.64
CA THR A 194 -29.10 -17.03 5.01
C THR A 194 -29.27 -16.83 6.52
N SER A 195 -29.07 -17.88 7.31
CA SER A 195 -29.39 -17.92 8.73
C SER A 195 -28.16 -17.92 9.66
N LEU A 196 -26.95 -17.96 9.11
CA LEU A 196 -25.72 -18.11 9.90
C LEU A 196 -25.42 -16.86 10.74
N HIS A 197 -25.53 -15.67 10.14
CA HIS A 197 -25.25 -14.38 10.79
C HIS A 197 -26.46 -13.49 10.87
N ARG A 198 -26.51 -12.64 11.91
CA ARG A 198 -27.59 -11.67 12.13
C ARG A 198 -27.20 -10.26 11.68
N ALA A 199 -25.91 -9.98 11.59
CA ALA A 199 -25.33 -8.73 11.09
C ALA A 199 -24.43 -9.01 9.88
N ASP A 200 -23.91 -7.95 9.27
CA ASP A 200 -23.05 -8.06 8.08
C ASP A 200 -21.74 -8.78 8.41
N VAL A 201 -21.38 -9.76 7.57
CA VAL A 201 -20.13 -10.51 7.72
C VAL A 201 -18.97 -9.64 7.26
N VAL A 202 -17.99 -9.44 8.14
CA VAL A 202 -16.87 -8.52 7.94
C VAL A 202 -15.57 -9.23 7.60
N ALA A 203 -15.39 -10.47 8.07
CA ALA A 203 -14.17 -11.24 7.83
C ALA A 203 -14.47 -12.73 7.74
N MET A 204 -13.77 -13.43 6.84
CA MET A 204 -13.85 -14.87 6.67
C MET A 204 -12.46 -15.45 6.41
N ALA A 205 -12.21 -16.66 6.91
CA ALA A 205 -11.00 -17.42 6.61
C ALA A 205 -11.28 -18.93 6.64
N TYR A 206 -10.72 -19.66 5.68
CA TYR A 206 -10.81 -21.11 5.60
C TYR A 206 -9.59 -21.78 6.23
N ASN A 207 -9.84 -22.81 7.02
CA ASN A 207 -8.82 -23.68 7.60
C ASN A 207 -8.89 -25.07 6.98
N ALA A 208 -7.93 -25.36 6.10
CA ALA A 208 -7.83 -26.64 5.40
C ALA A 208 -7.57 -27.84 6.32
N ALA A 209 -6.96 -27.64 7.50
CA ALA A 209 -6.65 -28.74 8.43
C ALA A 209 -7.92 -29.31 9.09
N TYR A 210 -8.90 -28.45 9.33
CA TYR A 210 -10.16 -28.81 9.98
C TYR A 210 -11.36 -28.84 9.02
N ASP A 211 -11.13 -28.50 7.75
CA ASP A 211 -12.16 -28.32 6.71
C ASP A 211 -13.28 -27.37 7.18
N CYS A 212 -12.89 -26.23 7.73
CA CYS A 212 -13.78 -25.32 8.43
C CYS A 212 -13.53 -23.88 8.00
N VAL A 213 -14.60 -23.15 7.70
CA VAL A 213 -14.57 -21.70 7.54
C VAL A 213 -14.93 -21.04 8.87
N VAL A 214 -14.14 -20.04 9.25
CA VAL A 214 -14.45 -19.15 10.37
C VAL A 214 -14.91 -17.83 9.77
N SER A 215 -16.07 -17.36 10.21
CA SER A 215 -16.68 -16.12 9.75
C SER A 215 -17.06 -15.25 10.93
N ALA A 216 -16.86 -13.95 10.81
CA ALA A 216 -17.21 -12.97 11.84
C ALA A 216 -18.13 -11.89 11.29
N ASP A 217 -19.11 -11.49 12.09
CA ASP A 217 -20.01 -10.37 11.78
C ASP A 217 -19.64 -9.06 12.49
N ALA A 218 -20.24 -7.97 12.02
CA ALA A 218 -20.06 -6.62 12.56
C ALA A 218 -20.56 -6.48 14.01
N SER A 219 -21.33 -7.44 14.53
CA SER A 219 -21.78 -7.47 15.94
C SER A 219 -20.77 -8.15 16.88
N GLY A 220 -19.71 -8.73 16.31
CA GLY A 220 -18.72 -9.51 17.04
C GLY A 220 -19.11 -10.99 17.23
N ALA A 221 -20.11 -11.49 16.52
CA ALA A 221 -20.41 -12.92 16.49
C ALA A 221 -19.43 -13.63 15.55
N VAL A 222 -18.81 -14.70 16.05
CA VAL A 222 -17.93 -15.57 15.27
C VAL A 222 -18.59 -16.94 15.14
N GLU A 223 -18.72 -17.42 13.91
CA GLU A 223 -19.34 -18.70 13.56
C GLU A 223 -18.39 -19.60 12.78
N TYR A 224 -18.51 -20.90 13.05
CA TYR A 224 -17.74 -21.98 12.43
C TYR A 224 -18.69 -22.82 11.59
N TRP A 225 -18.33 -23.08 10.34
CA TRP A 225 -19.15 -23.85 9.42
C TRP A 225 -18.29 -24.59 8.41
N GLN A 226 -18.80 -25.69 7.88
CA GLN A 226 -18.13 -26.49 6.85
C GLN A 226 -18.68 -26.14 5.47
N PRO A 227 -17.87 -26.12 4.41
CA PRO A 227 -18.36 -25.97 3.05
C PRO A 227 -18.86 -27.32 2.48
N ARG A 228 -19.75 -28.00 3.21
CA ARG A 228 -20.36 -29.30 2.85
C ARG A 228 -21.88 -29.18 2.88
N ASP A 229 -22.60 -30.18 2.39
CA ASP A 229 -24.05 -30.17 2.18
C ASP A 229 -24.89 -29.61 3.35
N SER A 230 -24.49 -29.84 4.61
CA SER A 230 -25.25 -29.36 5.77
C SER A 230 -24.80 -27.99 6.29
N PHE A 231 -23.63 -27.50 5.90
CA PHE A 231 -23.01 -26.26 6.36
C PHE A 231 -22.90 -26.08 7.87
N ASP A 232 -23.00 -27.18 8.62
CA ASP A 232 -22.90 -27.17 10.07
C ASP A 232 -21.45 -27.04 10.52
N LYS A 233 -21.27 -26.63 11.78
CA LYS A 233 -19.98 -26.67 12.46
C LYS A 233 -19.41 -28.09 12.42
N PRO A 234 -18.10 -28.28 12.16
CA PRO A 234 -17.52 -29.61 12.16
C PRO A 234 -17.44 -30.23 13.56
N ASP A 235 -17.40 -31.56 13.59
CA ASP A 235 -17.34 -32.35 14.83
C ASP A 235 -15.95 -32.35 15.47
N ASN A 236 -14.92 -32.01 14.69
CA ASN A 236 -13.52 -31.96 15.12
C ASN A 236 -13.15 -30.66 15.87
N VAL A 237 -14.08 -29.71 15.99
CA VAL A 237 -13.94 -28.50 16.83
C VAL A 237 -14.84 -28.59 18.06
N PHE A 238 -14.72 -27.61 18.95
CA PHE A 238 -15.44 -27.50 20.21
C PHE A 238 -16.92 -27.96 20.13
N LYS A 239 -17.37 -28.68 21.17
CA LYS A 239 -18.74 -29.23 21.22
C LYS A 239 -19.79 -28.17 21.54
N MET A 240 -19.52 -27.34 22.54
CA MET A 240 -20.42 -26.27 22.99
C MET A 240 -19.78 -24.91 22.85
N LYS A 241 -20.47 -23.97 22.22
CA LYS A 241 -19.98 -22.59 22.02
C LYS A 241 -19.74 -21.85 23.33
N SER A 242 -20.47 -22.18 24.40
CA SER A 242 -20.28 -21.61 25.75
C SER A 242 -18.91 -21.90 26.36
N THR A 243 -18.21 -22.95 25.90
CA THR A 243 -16.87 -23.32 26.41
C THR A 243 -15.72 -22.58 25.71
N THR A 244 -16.06 -21.74 24.74
CA THR A 244 -15.14 -20.98 23.89
C THR A 244 -14.99 -19.55 24.38
N SER A 245 -13.94 -18.87 23.93
CA SER A 245 -13.71 -17.44 24.20
C SER A 245 -14.25 -16.54 23.07
N LEU A 246 -15.07 -17.07 22.17
CA LEU A 246 -15.59 -16.31 21.01
C LEU A 246 -16.56 -15.21 21.42
N PHE A 247 -17.20 -15.31 22.59
CA PHE A 247 -18.11 -14.29 23.11
C PHE A 247 -17.40 -13.02 23.60
N ASP A 248 -16.08 -13.06 23.75
CA ASP A 248 -15.29 -11.91 24.21
C ASP A 248 -15.45 -10.70 23.29
N PHE A 249 -15.58 -10.92 21.98
CA PHE A 249 -15.84 -9.88 20.99
C PHE A 249 -17.16 -9.16 21.27
N LYS A 250 -18.24 -9.93 21.45
CA LYS A 250 -19.56 -9.39 21.75
C LYS A 250 -19.61 -8.68 23.11
N LYS A 251 -18.93 -9.23 24.12
CA LYS A 251 -18.78 -8.60 25.45
C LYS A 251 -18.04 -7.26 25.35
N ALA A 252 -16.99 -7.20 24.53
CA ALA A 252 -16.22 -5.99 24.27
C ALA A 252 -16.88 -5.03 23.26
N LYS A 253 -18.05 -5.40 22.69
CA LYS A 253 -18.70 -4.67 21.58
C LYS A 253 -17.75 -4.38 20.42
N ALA A 254 -16.88 -5.35 20.12
CA ALA A 254 -15.84 -5.25 19.11
C ALA A 254 -16.03 -6.31 18.02
N ALA A 255 -15.69 -5.95 16.78
CA ALA A 255 -15.76 -6.82 15.63
C ALA A 255 -14.35 -7.08 15.05
N PRO A 256 -14.02 -8.33 14.68
CA PRO A 256 -12.80 -8.63 13.94
C PRO A 256 -12.77 -7.93 12.57
N CYS A 257 -11.68 -7.26 12.23
CA CYS A 257 -11.47 -6.70 10.89
C CYS A 257 -10.81 -7.71 9.93
N CYS A 258 -10.07 -8.67 10.49
CA CYS A 258 -9.41 -9.73 9.74
C CYS A 258 -9.39 -11.02 10.57
N ILE A 259 -9.33 -12.15 9.88
CA ILE A 259 -9.11 -13.47 10.46
C ILE A 259 -8.02 -14.12 9.63
N VAL A 260 -6.95 -14.58 10.28
CA VAL A 260 -5.85 -15.27 9.61
C VAL A 260 -5.57 -16.57 10.31
N ILE A 261 -5.54 -17.66 9.55
CA ILE A 261 -5.22 -19.00 10.05
C ILE A 261 -3.70 -19.17 10.04
N SER A 262 -3.16 -19.74 11.12
CA SER A 262 -1.74 -20.11 11.17
C SER A 262 -1.42 -21.16 10.10
N PRO A 263 -0.20 -21.22 9.55
CA PRO A 263 0.17 -22.25 8.57
C PRO A 263 -0.01 -23.68 9.08
N SER A 264 0.12 -23.89 10.39
CA SER A 264 -0.16 -25.17 11.04
C SER A 264 -1.65 -25.56 11.07
N GLY A 265 -2.56 -24.60 10.89
CA GLY A 265 -4.00 -24.76 11.05
C GLY A 265 -4.49 -24.86 12.50
N HIS A 266 -3.61 -24.92 13.50
CA HIS A 266 -4.01 -25.13 14.90
C HIS A 266 -4.41 -23.85 15.62
N GLN A 267 -4.00 -22.69 15.10
CA GLN A 267 -4.33 -21.39 15.65
C GLN A 267 -4.90 -20.48 14.58
N PHE A 268 -5.67 -19.50 15.01
CA PHE A 268 -6.02 -18.34 14.19
C PHE A 268 -5.86 -17.06 15.01
N ALA A 269 -5.60 -15.96 14.33
CA ALA A 269 -5.45 -14.65 14.93
C ALA A 269 -6.38 -13.64 14.27
N THR A 270 -6.80 -12.66 15.06
CA THR A 270 -7.72 -11.60 14.65
C THR A 270 -7.25 -10.27 15.20
N PHE A 271 -7.47 -9.19 14.45
CA PHE A 271 -7.42 -7.83 14.97
C PHE A 271 -8.84 -7.26 15.01
N SER A 272 -9.22 -6.57 16.09
CA SER A 272 -10.59 -6.09 16.27
C SER A 272 -10.67 -4.60 16.60
N PHE A 273 -11.83 -4.02 16.29
CA PHE A 273 -12.18 -2.63 16.60
C PHE A 273 -13.56 -2.59 17.28
N PRO A 274 -13.82 -1.62 18.17
CA PRO A 274 -12.96 -0.47 18.50
C PRO A 274 -11.92 -0.74 19.60
N ASP A 275 -11.88 -1.94 20.15
CA ASP A 275 -10.99 -2.31 21.28
C ASP A 275 -9.50 -2.40 20.92
N ARG A 276 -9.14 -2.51 19.62
CA ARG A 276 -7.77 -2.55 19.10
C ARG A 276 -6.92 -3.64 19.72
N LYS A 277 -7.49 -4.84 19.85
CA LYS A 277 -6.79 -6.00 20.42
C LYS A 277 -6.43 -6.99 19.32
N VAL A 278 -5.19 -7.48 19.37
CA VAL A 278 -4.79 -8.69 18.64
C VAL A 278 -5.12 -9.87 19.54
N ARG A 279 -5.99 -10.78 19.08
CA ARG A 279 -6.31 -12.02 19.80
C ARG A 279 -5.86 -13.21 18.98
N VAL A 280 -5.22 -14.16 19.66
CA VAL A 280 -4.82 -15.46 19.11
C VAL A 280 -5.62 -16.52 19.82
N PHE A 281 -6.28 -17.39 19.06
CA PHE A 281 -7.11 -18.47 19.56
C PHE A 281 -6.55 -19.82 19.10
N ASP A 282 -6.75 -20.83 19.93
CA ASP A 282 -6.65 -22.21 19.49
C ASP A 282 -7.87 -22.55 18.61
N PHE A 283 -7.65 -23.15 17.45
CA PHE A 283 -8.70 -23.37 16.46
C PHE A 283 -9.68 -24.46 16.90
N ALA A 284 -9.18 -25.57 17.44
CA ALA A 284 -10.02 -26.71 17.83
C ALA A 284 -10.92 -26.36 19.03
N SER A 285 -10.36 -25.73 20.06
CA SER A 285 -11.10 -25.36 21.27
C SER A 285 -11.79 -24.00 21.19
N ALA A 286 -11.41 -23.15 20.23
CA ALA A 286 -11.82 -21.74 20.14
C ALA A 286 -11.62 -20.95 21.45
N ARG A 287 -10.65 -21.38 22.27
CA ARG A 287 -10.25 -20.67 23.49
C ARG A 287 -9.17 -19.65 23.19
N LEU A 288 -9.22 -18.55 23.91
CA LEU A 288 -8.22 -17.49 23.81
C LEU A 288 -6.86 -18.02 24.29
N TYR A 289 -5.88 -18.02 23.39
CA TYR A 289 -4.51 -18.41 23.69
C TYR A 289 -3.69 -17.21 24.19
N ARG A 290 -3.78 -16.08 23.47
CA ARG A 290 -3.11 -14.81 23.80
C ARG A 290 -3.95 -13.61 23.37
N SER A 291 -3.79 -12.51 24.10
CA SER A 291 -4.33 -11.20 23.74
C SER A 291 -3.26 -10.14 23.91
N TYR A 292 -3.14 -9.26 22.93
CA TYR A 292 -2.25 -8.10 22.94
C TYR A 292 -3.10 -6.84 22.82
N ASP A 293 -2.93 -5.93 23.76
CA ASP A 293 -3.70 -4.70 23.84
C ASP A 293 -2.93 -3.56 23.15
N GLU A 294 -3.46 -3.08 22.02
CA GLU A 294 -2.96 -1.91 21.29
C GLU A 294 -3.96 -0.75 21.37
N SER A 295 -4.78 -0.71 22.42
CA SER A 295 -5.67 0.41 22.69
C SER A 295 -4.89 1.70 22.92
N VAL A 296 -5.51 2.81 22.50
CA VAL A 296 -4.97 4.16 22.68
C VAL A 296 -4.70 4.46 24.16
N GLU A 297 -5.56 4.00 25.06
CA GLU A 297 -5.39 4.12 26.50
C GLU A 297 -4.13 3.41 26.99
N THR A 298 -3.98 2.12 26.65
CA THR A 298 -2.80 1.33 27.03
C THR A 298 -1.51 1.95 26.51
N ILE A 299 -1.50 2.39 25.25
CA ILE A 299 -0.32 3.02 24.64
C ILE A 299 0.04 4.34 25.35
N THR A 300 -0.97 5.14 25.71
CA THR A 300 -0.76 6.41 26.44
C THR A 300 -0.18 6.14 27.82
N THR A 301 -0.76 5.20 28.58
CA THR A 301 -0.27 4.83 29.90
C THR A 301 1.17 4.28 29.85
N MET A 302 1.48 3.42 28.88
CA MET A 302 2.85 2.90 28.69
C MET A 302 3.85 4.02 28.35
N HIS A 303 3.43 5.02 27.57
CA HIS A 303 4.27 6.17 27.24
C HIS A 303 4.56 7.03 28.48
N THR A 304 3.52 7.41 29.24
CA THR A 304 3.67 8.22 30.46
C THR A 304 4.45 7.50 31.55
N ALA A 305 4.25 6.18 31.71
CA ALA A 305 4.99 5.36 32.67
C ALA A 305 6.45 5.07 32.25
N GLY A 306 6.84 5.43 31.02
CA GLY A 306 8.17 5.14 30.48
C GLY A 306 8.44 3.65 30.23
N THR A 307 7.40 2.81 30.26
CA THR A 307 7.46 1.35 30.02
C THR A 307 7.18 0.97 28.56
N ALA A 308 6.90 1.97 27.72
CA ALA A 308 6.72 1.80 26.28
C ALA A 308 7.91 1.09 25.61
N LEU A 309 7.61 0.32 24.55
CA LEU A 309 8.60 -0.40 23.75
C LEU A 309 9.70 0.52 23.21
N MET A 310 9.35 1.77 22.91
CA MET A 310 10.28 2.79 22.42
C MET A 310 9.92 4.14 23.03
N LYS A 311 10.95 4.89 23.45
CA LYS A 311 10.80 6.29 23.85
C LYS A 311 10.68 7.15 22.59
N LEU A 312 9.49 7.69 22.39
CA LEU A 312 9.22 8.69 21.35
C LEU A 312 9.32 10.08 21.97
N ASP A 313 9.77 11.05 21.18
CA ASP A 313 9.61 12.46 21.53
C ASP A 313 8.12 12.82 21.58
N GLU A 314 7.73 13.78 22.43
CA GLU A 314 6.33 14.13 22.67
C GLU A 314 5.63 14.59 21.38
N ALA A 315 6.32 15.36 20.54
CA ALA A 315 5.77 15.84 19.28
C ALA A 315 5.51 14.68 18.31
N GLU A 316 6.45 13.73 18.20
CA GLU A 316 6.29 12.56 17.35
C GLU A 316 5.21 11.61 17.89
N PHE A 317 5.17 11.38 19.20
CA PHE A 317 4.14 10.58 19.84
C PHE A 317 2.75 11.16 19.56
N ARG A 318 2.57 12.48 19.73
CA ARG A 318 1.30 13.17 19.43
C ARG A 318 0.89 13.03 17.96
N ARG A 319 1.84 13.13 17.02
CA ARG A 319 1.56 12.91 15.58
C ARG A 319 1.08 11.49 15.32
N ARG A 320 1.74 10.47 15.86
CA ARG A 320 1.35 9.07 15.66
C ARG A 320 0.02 8.73 16.35
N MET A 321 -0.23 9.28 17.53
CA MET A 321 -1.50 9.15 18.24
C MET A 321 -2.67 9.76 17.46
N ALA A 322 -2.46 10.90 16.79
CA ALA A 322 -3.50 11.49 15.93
C ALA A 322 -3.87 10.57 14.76
N VAL A 323 -2.89 9.87 14.17
CA VAL A 323 -3.16 8.86 13.15
C VAL A 323 -3.94 7.69 13.73
N GLU A 324 -3.52 7.17 14.90
CA GLU A 324 -4.23 6.10 15.59
C GLU A 324 -5.71 6.42 15.80
N THR A 325 -6.06 7.61 16.29
CA THR A 325 -7.47 7.98 16.50
C THR A 325 -8.29 7.95 15.20
N ASN A 326 -7.68 8.28 14.06
CA ASN A 326 -8.34 8.30 12.75
C ASN A 326 -8.47 6.92 12.08
N LEU A 327 -7.82 5.88 12.61
CA LEU A 327 -7.92 4.52 12.04
C LEU A 327 -9.30 3.88 12.20
N ASP A 328 -10.13 4.37 13.12
CA ASP A 328 -11.38 3.73 13.48
C ASP A 328 -12.55 4.06 12.54
N THR A 329 -12.34 3.85 11.24
CA THR A 329 -13.33 4.06 10.17
C THR A 329 -13.52 2.78 9.37
N LEU A 330 -14.74 2.52 8.86
CA LEU A 330 -15.03 1.30 8.08
C LEU A 330 -14.08 1.12 6.88
N ALA A 331 -13.73 2.20 6.19
CA ALA A 331 -12.82 2.18 5.04
C ALA A 331 -11.37 1.84 5.40
N THR A 332 -10.96 2.12 6.64
CA THR A 332 -9.59 1.83 7.11
C THR A 332 -9.53 0.45 7.76
N ARG A 333 -10.57 0.05 8.51
CA ARG A 333 -10.67 -1.27 9.15
C ARG A 333 -10.50 -2.41 8.15
N SER A 334 -11.10 -2.31 6.96
CA SER A 334 -11.00 -3.35 5.91
C SER A 334 -9.59 -3.48 5.30
N LYS A 335 -8.71 -2.50 5.47
CA LYS A 335 -7.33 -2.52 4.98
C LYS A 335 -6.36 -3.15 5.98
N ILE A 336 -6.76 -3.24 7.25
CA ILE A 336 -5.90 -3.72 8.34
C ILE A 336 -5.89 -5.24 8.38
N ASN A 337 -4.69 -5.82 8.42
CA ASN A 337 -4.51 -7.24 8.66
C ASN A 337 -3.41 -7.53 9.69
N LEU A 338 -3.17 -8.82 9.90
CA LEU A 338 -2.02 -9.39 10.57
C LEU A 338 -1.60 -10.63 9.80
N VAL A 339 -0.39 -11.14 10.03
CA VAL A 339 0.08 -12.38 9.40
C VAL A 339 0.86 -13.24 10.38
N PHE A 340 0.79 -14.55 10.20
CA PHE A 340 1.69 -15.49 10.84
C PHE A 340 2.96 -15.65 10.00
N ASP A 341 4.07 -15.96 10.66
CA ASP A 341 5.23 -16.52 9.97
C ASP A 341 4.97 -17.99 9.57
N GLU A 342 5.82 -18.54 8.70
CA GLU A 342 5.77 -19.91 8.20
C GLU A 342 5.75 -20.95 9.33
N SER A 343 6.44 -20.70 10.45
CA SER A 343 6.41 -21.61 11.62
C SER A 343 5.11 -21.54 12.42
N GLY A 344 4.35 -20.44 12.29
CA GLY A 344 3.13 -20.18 13.06
C GLY A 344 3.39 -19.75 14.52
N HIS A 345 4.64 -19.48 14.91
CA HIS A 345 4.99 -19.06 16.28
C HIS A 345 5.04 -17.54 16.45
N PHE A 346 5.21 -16.80 15.37
CA PHE A 346 5.25 -15.35 15.35
C PHE A 346 4.00 -14.79 14.67
N VAL A 347 3.48 -13.70 15.24
CA VAL A 347 2.45 -12.88 14.62
C VAL A 347 3.02 -11.51 14.34
N ALA A 348 2.92 -11.06 13.09
CA ALA A 348 3.31 -9.74 12.66
C ALA A 348 2.08 -8.87 12.38
N TYR A 349 2.06 -7.66 12.92
CA TYR A 349 0.97 -6.71 12.73
C TYR A 349 1.48 -5.26 12.86
N GLY A 350 0.79 -4.32 12.22
CA GLY A 350 1.09 -2.91 12.36
C GLY A 350 0.65 -2.36 13.72
N SER A 351 1.49 -1.53 14.34
CA SER A 351 1.27 -0.80 15.59
C SER A 351 1.75 0.65 15.45
N LEU A 352 1.49 1.49 16.46
CA LEU A 352 2.02 2.85 16.57
C LEU A 352 3.56 2.91 16.51
N TYR A 353 4.25 1.86 17.00
CA TYR A 353 5.71 1.78 16.99
C TYR A 353 6.30 1.18 15.71
N GLY A 354 5.49 0.98 14.66
CA GLY A 354 5.87 0.29 13.43
C GLY A 354 5.25 -1.11 13.36
N ILE A 355 5.86 -2.04 12.63
CA ILE A 355 5.37 -3.42 12.50
C ILE A 355 5.99 -4.25 13.61
N LYS A 356 5.18 -4.72 14.56
CA LYS A 356 5.63 -5.58 15.67
C LYS A 356 5.58 -7.04 15.21
N VAL A 357 6.64 -7.78 15.49
CA VAL A 357 6.65 -9.24 15.38
C VAL A 357 6.72 -9.83 16.79
N VAL A 358 5.67 -10.55 17.18
CA VAL A 358 5.50 -11.04 18.55
C VAL A 358 5.51 -12.55 18.57
N ASN A 359 6.32 -13.13 19.47
CA ASN A 359 6.33 -14.56 19.75
C ASN A 359 5.13 -14.92 20.64
N THR A 360 4.23 -15.74 20.10
CA THR A 360 2.99 -16.14 20.80
C THR A 360 3.24 -17.08 21.97
N LEU A 361 4.36 -17.80 21.98
CA LEU A 361 4.75 -18.70 23.06
C LEU A 361 5.40 -17.93 24.22
N THR A 362 6.39 -17.08 23.92
CA THR A 362 7.19 -16.37 24.92
C THR A 362 6.58 -15.02 25.33
N ASN A 363 5.59 -14.51 24.59
CA ASN A 363 4.93 -13.23 24.80
C ASN A 363 5.89 -12.04 24.71
N ARG A 364 6.86 -12.09 23.79
CA ARG A 364 7.87 -11.06 23.60
C ARG A 364 7.85 -10.54 22.18
N VAL A 365 8.06 -9.23 22.05
CA VAL A 365 8.36 -8.61 20.76
C VAL A 365 9.79 -9.01 20.37
N VAL A 366 9.92 -9.65 19.23
CA VAL A 366 11.19 -10.21 18.75
C VAL A 366 11.87 -9.29 17.76
N ARG A 367 11.08 -8.67 16.86
CA ARG A 367 11.54 -7.65 15.92
C ARG A 367 10.50 -6.54 15.79
N THR A 368 10.96 -5.34 15.49
CA THR A 368 10.11 -4.20 15.16
C THR A 368 10.65 -3.53 13.89
N TYR A 369 9.84 -3.48 12.84
CA TYR A 369 10.20 -2.85 11.57
C TYR A 369 9.57 -1.47 11.44
N GLY A 370 10.24 -0.57 10.72
CA GLY A 370 9.73 0.77 10.43
C GLY A 370 9.62 1.68 11.66
N LYS A 371 10.35 1.37 12.74
CA LYS A 371 10.30 2.16 14.00
C LYS A 371 10.60 3.65 13.80
N ASP A 372 11.59 3.93 12.95
CA ASP A 372 12.08 5.28 12.63
C ASP A 372 11.29 5.92 11.48
N GLU A 373 10.31 5.22 10.90
CA GLU A 373 9.59 5.70 9.73
C GLU A 373 8.29 6.40 10.15
N PRO A 374 7.92 7.52 9.52
CA PRO A 374 6.80 8.36 9.93
C PRO A 374 5.43 7.82 9.45
N PHE A 375 5.31 6.51 9.21
CA PHE A 375 4.09 5.90 8.65
C PHE A 375 3.51 4.83 9.56
N ARG A 376 2.18 4.67 9.48
CA ARG A 376 1.43 3.64 10.21
C ARG A 376 1.07 2.49 9.28
N ALA A 377 1.65 1.31 9.48
CA ALA A 377 1.46 0.15 8.61
C ALA A 377 0.04 -0.45 8.73
N LEU A 378 -0.74 -0.58 7.65
CA LEU A 378 -2.09 -1.14 7.73
C LEU A 378 -2.13 -2.62 7.38
N ASN A 379 -1.61 -2.94 6.20
CA ASN A 379 -1.57 -4.30 5.68
C ASN A 379 -0.12 -4.78 5.64
N VAL A 380 0.12 -6.04 6.02
CA VAL A 380 1.42 -6.67 6.19
C VAL A 380 1.38 -8.04 5.51
N ALA A 381 2.43 -8.40 4.79
CA ALA A 381 2.61 -9.75 4.23
C ALA A 381 4.08 -10.16 4.31
N ILE A 382 4.36 -11.44 4.55
CA ILE A 382 5.72 -11.97 4.69
C ILE A 382 5.95 -13.01 3.60
N TYR A 383 7.09 -12.89 2.91
CA TYR A 383 7.72 -13.94 2.13
C TYR A 383 8.97 -14.41 2.88
N GLN A 384 9.12 -15.70 3.18
CA GLN A 384 10.28 -16.22 3.93
C GLN A 384 11.25 -17.04 3.07
N GLY A 385 11.08 -17.00 1.74
CA GLY A 385 11.88 -17.76 0.80
C GLY A 385 11.56 -19.25 0.81
N ALA A 386 11.43 -19.87 -0.36
CA ALA A 386 11.53 -21.31 -0.46
C ALA A 386 13.01 -21.71 -0.32
N PRO A 387 13.41 -22.63 0.57
CA PRO A 387 14.74 -23.22 0.49
C PRO A 387 14.87 -23.85 -0.90
N GLN A 388 15.92 -23.51 -1.67
CA GLN A 388 16.18 -24.21 -2.93
C GLN A 388 16.29 -25.70 -2.59
N LYS A 389 15.32 -26.51 -3.02
CA LYS A 389 15.30 -27.94 -2.72
C LYS A 389 16.52 -28.61 -3.37
N LYS A 390 17.62 -28.68 -2.61
CA LYS A 390 18.69 -29.66 -2.78
C LYS A 390 18.79 -30.45 -1.47
N GLY A 391 17.94 -31.46 -1.35
CA GLY A 391 17.97 -32.45 -0.26
C GLY A 391 16.97 -32.21 0.86
N VAL A 392 16.56 -33.32 1.52
CA VAL A 392 15.75 -33.31 2.74
C VAL A 392 16.64 -32.85 3.89
N VAL A 393 16.66 -31.55 4.16
CA VAL A 393 17.32 -31.01 5.34
C VAL A 393 16.31 -31.02 6.49
N THR A 394 16.58 -31.80 7.53
CA THR A 394 15.77 -31.76 8.76
C THR A 394 16.09 -30.49 9.56
N VAL A 395 15.14 -29.98 10.35
CA VAL A 395 15.34 -28.80 11.21
C VAL A 395 16.58 -28.96 12.12
N SER A 396 16.90 -30.19 12.53
CA SER A 396 18.11 -30.53 13.29
C SER A 396 19.41 -30.44 12.47
N MET A 397 19.37 -30.71 11.17
CA MET A 397 20.53 -30.60 10.27
C MET A 397 20.82 -29.13 9.94
N ALA A 398 19.78 -28.31 9.73
CA ALA A 398 19.91 -26.86 9.54
C ALA A 398 20.45 -26.14 10.80
N ALA A 399 20.25 -26.72 11.99
CA ALA A 399 20.79 -26.20 13.24
C ALA A 399 22.29 -26.55 13.46
N SER A 400 22.90 -27.35 12.58
CA SER A 400 24.32 -27.66 12.64
C SER A 400 25.13 -26.57 11.94
N ALA A 401 26.16 -26.03 12.59
CA ALA A 401 27.00 -24.95 12.07
C ALA A 401 27.96 -25.43 10.97
N ASN A 402 27.40 -25.91 9.85
CA ASN A 402 28.14 -26.34 8.67
C ASN A 402 28.15 -25.21 7.62
N PRO A 403 29.30 -24.57 7.35
CA PRO A 403 29.39 -23.43 6.43
C PRO A 403 28.89 -23.73 5.00
N LEU A 404 28.97 -24.98 4.55
CA LEU A 404 28.51 -25.40 3.22
C LEU A 404 26.98 -25.53 3.12
N LEU A 405 26.28 -25.71 4.26
CA LEU A 405 24.82 -25.67 4.32
C LEU A 405 24.31 -24.23 4.46
N GLU A 406 25.07 -23.34 5.13
CA GLU A 406 24.71 -21.93 5.31
C GLU A 406 24.60 -21.16 3.99
N GLU A 407 25.51 -21.36 3.02
CA GLU A 407 25.42 -20.76 1.68
C GLU A 407 24.25 -21.33 0.84
N ALA A 408 23.88 -22.59 1.03
CA ALA A 408 22.73 -23.21 0.37
C ALA A 408 21.38 -22.83 1.01
N GLU A 409 21.41 -22.32 2.25
CA GLU A 409 20.27 -21.91 3.06
C GLU A 409 20.05 -20.39 3.08
N GLU A 410 20.72 -19.61 2.23
CA GLU A 410 20.52 -18.17 2.16
C GLU A 410 19.09 -17.84 1.68
N ARG A 411 18.16 -17.79 2.64
CA ARG A 411 16.79 -17.34 2.45
C ARG A 411 16.84 -15.84 2.21
N ASP A 412 16.05 -15.39 1.24
CA ASP A 412 15.78 -13.97 1.00
C ASP A 412 14.37 -13.63 1.53
N PRO A 413 14.20 -13.48 2.86
CA PRO A 413 12.93 -13.10 3.43
C PRO A 413 12.65 -11.62 3.14
N ILE A 414 11.41 -11.35 2.74
CA ILE A 414 10.92 -10.00 2.46
C ILE A 414 9.63 -9.80 3.24
N LEU A 415 9.57 -8.70 4.00
CA LEU A 415 8.35 -8.23 4.60
C LEU A 415 7.80 -7.07 3.77
N PHE A 416 6.55 -7.18 3.35
CA PHE A 416 5.81 -6.16 2.63
C PHE A 416 4.84 -5.46 3.58
N ALA A 417 4.71 -4.15 3.44
CA ALA A 417 3.71 -3.39 4.19
C ALA A 417 3.10 -2.25 3.38
N THR A 418 1.81 -1.99 3.58
CA THR A 418 1.14 -0.76 3.15
C THR A 418 1.02 0.20 4.33
N ALA A 419 0.76 1.48 4.08
CA ALA A 419 0.62 2.46 5.15
C ALA A 419 -0.59 3.37 5.00
N TYR A 420 -1.07 3.89 6.14
CA TYR A 420 -2.20 4.78 6.23
C TYR A 420 -1.97 6.07 5.42
N ALA A 421 -2.93 6.38 4.54
CA ALA A 421 -2.89 7.55 3.65
C ALA A 421 -1.61 7.67 2.80
N LYS A 422 -0.98 6.53 2.46
CA LYS A 422 0.18 6.47 1.55
C LYS A 422 -0.17 5.69 0.30
N VAL A 423 0.33 6.19 -0.82
CA VAL A 423 0.24 5.59 -2.17
C VAL A 423 1.41 4.63 -2.46
N ARG A 424 2.03 4.11 -1.40
CA ARG A 424 3.25 3.29 -1.47
C ARG A 424 3.10 2.03 -0.65
N PHE A 425 3.72 0.96 -1.13
CA PHE A 425 4.06 -0.18 -0.30
C PHE A 425 5.57 -0.24 -0.10
N TYR A 426 5.95 -0.81 1.03
CA TYR A 426 7.29 -0.80 1.58
C TYR A 426 7.80 -2.23 1.68
N MET A 427 9.06 -2.44 1.32
CA MET A 427 9.76 -3.72 1.39
C MET A 427 10.86 -3.64 2.45
N PHE A 428 10.88 -4.59 3.36
CA PHE A 428 11.96 -4.80 4.32
C PHE A 428 12.69 -6.09 3.94
N THR A 429 13.99 -5.99 3.70
CA THR A 429 14.85 -7.09 3.27
C THR A 429 16.00 -7.28 4.27
N ASN A 430 16.99 -8.11 3.94
CA ASN A 430 18.19 -8.27 4.74
C ASN A 430 19.18 -7.10 4.63
N GLU A 431 18.91 -6.09 3.81
CA GLU A 431 19.74 -4.90 3.68
C GLU A 431 19.61 -3.99 4.91
N GLU A 432 20.70 -3.85 5.69
CA GLU A 432 20.72 -2.99 6.87
C GLU A 432 21.15 -1.55 6.56
N THR A 433 22.01 -1.37 5.55
CA THR A 433 22.53 -0.06 5.12
C THR A 433 21.80 0.43 3.87
N VAL A 434 20.69 1.12 4.07
CA VAL A 434 19.85 1.61 2.97
C VAL A 434 20.08 3.11 2.75
N SER A 435 20.46 3.50 1.53
CA SER A 435 20.55 4.91 1.15
C SER A 435 19.15 5.54 1.04
N LYS A 436 18.94 6.69 1.71
CA LYS A 436 17.67 7.43 1.62
C LYS A 436 17.38 7.95 0.21
N SER A 437 18.40 8.15 -0.63
CA SER A 437 18.24 8.72 -1.98
C SER A 437 17.73 7.71 -3.01
N SER A 438 17.98 6.41 -2.83
CA SER A 438 17.65 5.38 -3.82
C SER A 438 16.54 4.42 -3.39
N ARG A 439 16.15 4.44 -2.11
CA ARG A 439 15.13 3.53 -1.56
C ARG A 439 13.71 3.81 -2.04
N ASP A 440 13.39 5.07 -2.37
CA ASP A 440 12.06 5.46 -2.82
C ASP A 440 11.99 5.46 -4.35
N VAL A 441 11.33 4.46 -4.91
CA VAL A 441 11.21 4.31 -6.36
C VAL A 441 9.97 5.05 -6.86
N HIS A 442 10.20 5.99 -7.76
CA HIS A 442 9.16 6.76 -8.45
C HIS A 442 8.73 6.06 -9.74
N ASN A 443 8.17 4.86 -9.63
CA ASN A 443 7.63 4.14 -10.79
C ASN A 443 6.36 4.78 -11.36
N GLU A 444 5.57 5.48 -10.53
CA GLU A 444 4.30 6.10 -10.91
C GLU A 444 4.07 7.46 -10.25
N LYS A 445 3.30 8.33 -10.92
CA LYS A 445 2.85 9.61 -10.37
C LYS A 445 1.54 9.41 -9.58
N PRO A 446 1.45 9.78 -8.29
CA PRO A 446 0.22 9.69 -7.50
C PRO A 446 -0.90 10.58 -8.04
N ARG A 447 -2.13 10.08 -7.97
CA ARG A 447 -3.36 10.83 -8.14
C ARG A 447 -3.52 11.74 -6.91
N HIS A 448 -3.54 13.05 -7.11
CA HIS A 448 -3.66 14.00 -6.00
C HIS A 448 -5.03 13.84 -5.31
N VAL A 449 -5.02 13.50 -4.02
CA VAL A 449 -6.23 13.43 -3.18
C VAL A 449 -6.24 14.65 -2.27
N GLY A 450 -7.00 15.70 -2.65
CA GLY A 450 -7.13 16.89 -1.82
C GLY A 450 -7.62 18.17 -2.49
N GLY A 451 -7.78 18.21 -3.82
CA GLY A 451 -8.55 19.27 -4.48
C GLY A 451 -10.02 18.90 -4.53
N LYS A 452 -10.92 19.84 -4.24
CA LYS A 452 -12.34 19.73 -4.59
C LYS A 452 -12.48 19.20 -6.02
N LYS A 453 -13.58 18.52 -6.35
CA LYS A 453 -14.02 18.32 -7.74
C LYS A 453 -14.09 19.69 -8.45
N GLN A 454 -12.96 20.16 -8.96
CA GLN A 454 -12.93 20.78 -10.27
C GLN A 454 -12.81 19.59 -11.21
N GLU A 455 -13.72 19.54 -12.18
CA GLU A 455 -13.48 18.80 -13.40
C GLU A 455 -12.16 19.32 -13.97
N GLU A 456 -11.03 18.72 -13.59
CA GLU A 456 -9.83 18.76 -14.41
C GLU A 456 -10.17 17.88 -15.61
N LYS A 457 -10.82 18.52 -16.59
CA LYS A 457 -10.54 18.24 -17.99
C LYS A 457 -9.03 17.99 -18.05
N GLN A 458 -8.67 16.76 -18.39
CA GLN A 458 -7.40 16.48 -19.03
C GLN A 458 -7.40 17.32 -20.31
N THR A 459 -7.10 18.60 -20.17
CA THR A 459 -6.85 19.47 -21.29
C THR A 459 -5.52 18.92 -21.77
N LEU A 460 -5.55 18.20 -22.90
CA LEU A 460 -4.36 17.96 -23.71
C LEU A 460 -3.58 19.28 -23.72
N LEU A 461 -2.53 19.37 -22.90
CA LEU A 461 -1.62 20.49 -22.90
C LEU A 461 -0.94 20.37 -24.25
N GLY A 462 -1.33 21.27 -25.16
CA GLY A 462 -1.03 21.07 -26.56
C GLY A 462 0.45 20.86 -26.76
N SER A 463 0.81 19.76 -27.44
CA SER A 463 2.22 19.41 -27.64
C SER A 463 2.89 20.28 -28.70
N THR A 464 2.06 20.97 -29.49
CA THR A 464 2.44 21.89 -30.55
C THR A 464 1.60 23.16 -30.48
N ALA A 465 2.21 24.28 -30.86
CA ALA A 465 1.54 25.56 -30.96
C ALA A 465 2.04 26.32 -32.19
N VAL A 466 1.21 27.15 -32.81
CA VAL A 466 1.58 28.02 -33.92
C VAL A 466 1.32 29.47 -33.51
N ILE A 467 2.38 30.28 -33.47
CA ILE A 467 2.28 31.72 -33.27
C ILE A 467 2.04 32.35 -34.63
N HIS A 468 0.86 32.91 -34.85
CA HIS A 468 0.56 33.70 -36.04
C HIS A 468 1.03 35.13 -35.77
N THR A 469 2.00 35.62 -36.53
CA THR A 469 2.53 36.99 -36.37
C THR A 469 2.17 37.85 -37.58
N SER A 470 2.33 39.18 -37.48
CA SER A 470 2.18 40.08 -38.63
C SER A 470 3.18 39.83 -39.76
N MET A 471 4.24 39.04 -39.53
CA MET A 471 5.26 38.67 -40.51
C MET A 471 5.20 37.20 -40.97
N GLY A 472 4.23 36.42 -40.47
CA GLY A 472 4.06 35.00 -40.80
C GLY A 472 3.97 34.09 -39.58
N ASP A 473 3.97 32.78 -39.81
CA ASP A 473 3.68 31.78 -38.79
C ASP A 473 4.96 31.12 -38.23
N ILE A 474 5.00 30.93 -36.91
CA ILE A 474 6.09 30.24 -36.21
C ILE A 474 5.52 29.01 -35.51
N SER A 475 5.88 27.81 -35.98
CA SER A 475 5.43 26.55 -35.37
C SER A 475 6.39 26.09 -34.27
N LEU A 476 5.85 25.82 -33.09
CA LEU A 476 6.56 25.42 -31.88
C LEU A 476 6.27 23.97 -31.52
N LYS A 477 7.30 23.27 -31.04
CA LYS A 477 7.15 22.05 -30.25
C LYS A 477 7.38 22.39 -28.78
N LEU A 478 6.40 22.10 -27.95
CA LEU A 478 6.44 22.36 -26.51
C LEU A 478 6.90 21.12 -25.74
N TYR A 479 7.37 21.31 -24.50
CA TYR A 479 7.87 20.23 -23.64
C TYR A 479 7.03 20.05 -22.36
N PRO A 480 5.73 19.68 -22.46
CA PRO A 480 4.85 19.56 -21.29
C PRO A 480 5.34 18.53 -20.26
N ASP A 481 6.08 17.50 -20.70
CA ASP A 481 6.64 16.48 -19.81
C ASP A 481 7.79 17.00 -18.94
N LYS A 482 8.53 18.01 -19.43
CA LYS A 482 9.74 18.56 -18.81
C LYS A 482 9.48 19.85 -18.05
N THR A 483 8.66 20.73 -18.61
CA THR A 483 8.29 22.03 -18.04
C THR A 483 6.76 22.20 -18.02
N PRO A 484 6.04 21.38 -17.22
CA PRO A 484 4.59 21.33 -17.23
C PRO A 484 3.94 22.66 -16.86
N LYS A 485 4.44 23.37 -15.84
CA LYS A 485 3.83 24.64 -15.43
C LYS A 485 4.06 25.73 -16.46
N THR A 486 5.26 25.81 -17.02
CA THR A 486 5.54 26.81 -18.06
C THR A 486 4.69 26.57 -19.31
N VAL A 487 4.53 25.31 -19.73
CA VAL A 487 3.69 24.97 -20.89
C VAL A 487 2.22 25.22 -20.60
N GLU A 488 1.73 24.90 -19.39
CA GLU A 488 0.35 25.21 -18.98
C GLU A 488 0.07 26.71 -19.00
N ASN A 489 0.99 27.51 -18.45
CA ASN A 489 0.92 28.97 -18.47
C ASN A 489 0.81 29.50 -19.91
N PHE A 490 1.75 29.09 -20.78
CA PHE A 490 1.79 29.52 -22.17
C PHE A 490 0.53 29.10 -22.95
N VAL A 491 0.13 27.84 -22.87
CA VAL A 491 -1.03 27.28 -23.58
C VAL A 491 -2.33 27.93 -23.13
N THR A 492 -2.48 28.17 -21.84
CA THR A 492 -3.69 28.78 -21.28
C THR A 492 -3.78 30.26 -21.66
N HIS A 493 -2.67 31.01 -21.58
CA HIS A 493 -2.63 32.38 -22.11
C HIS A 493 -2.94 32.43 -23.61
N ALA A 494 -2.40 31.51 -24.41
CA ALA A 494 -2.70 31.39 -25.83
C ALA A 494 -4.20 31.14 -26.09
N LYS A 495 -4.80 30.16 -25.42
CA LYS A 495 -6.23 29.82 -25.55
C LYS A 495 -7.16 30.94 -25.08
N ASN A 496 -6.75 31.69 -24.06
CA ASN A 496 -7.50 32.85 -23.57
C ASN A 496 -7.35 34.10 -24.45
N GLY A 497 -6.53 34.02 -25.52
CA GLY A 497 -6.23 35.16 -26.39
C GLY A 497 -5.41 36.25 -25.70
N TYR A 498 -4.73 35.94 -24.59
CA TYR A 498 -3.90 36.89 -23.83
C TYR A 498 -2.78 37.46 -24.69
N TYR A 499 -2.18 36.63 -25.55
CA TYR A 499 -1.12 37.03 -26.46
C TYR A 499 -1.61 37.77 -27.72
N ASN A 500 -2.92 37.92 -27.93
CA ASN A 500 -3.45 38.54 -29.14
C ASN A 500 -3.11 40.04 -29.16
N ASN A 501 -2.53 40.48 -30.27
CA ASN A 501 -1.98 41.82 -30.51
C ASN A 501 -0.81 42.24 -29.61
N ILE A 502 -0.18 41.31 -28.87
CA ILE A 502 1.04 41.62 -28.12
C ILE A 502 2.22 41.79 -29.09
N ILE A 503 3.01 42.85 -28.88
CA ILE A 503 4.15 43.19 -29.72
C ILE A 503 5.43 42.45 -29.31
N PHE A 504 6.36 42.31 -30.26
CA PHE A 504 7.76 42.03 -29.97
C PHE A 504 8.44 43.31 -29.50
N HIS A 505 8.42 43.56 -28.19
CA HIS A 505 8.92 44.81 -27.61
C HIS A 505 10.45 44.88 -27.54
N ARG A 506 11.13 43.74 -27.70
CA ARG A 506 12.59 43.66 -27.65
C ARG A 506 13.14 42.64 -28.65
N VAL A 507 14.00 43.10 -29.55
CA VAL A 507 14.62 42.35 -30.63
C VAL A 507 16.12 42.69 -30.67
N ILE A 508 16.96 41.69 -30.46
CA ILE A 508 18.42 41.83 -30.48
C ILE A 508 18.99 40.90 -31.54
N ARG A 509 19.58 41.50 -32.58
CA ARG A 509 20.18 40.79 -33.70
C ARG A 509 21.31 39.87 -33.22
N LYS A 510 21.33 38.63 -33.74
CA LYS A 510 22.22 37.52 -33.35
C LYS A 510 22.10 37.11 -31.88
N PHE A 511 20.93 37.31 -31.29
CA PHE A 511 20.68 36.90 -29.92
C PHE A 511 19.28 36.32 -29.72
N MET A 512 18.25 37.17 -29.67
CA MET A 512 16.88 36.73 -29.39
C MET A 512 15.82 37.75 -29.81
N ILE A 513 14.59 37.26 -29.95
CA ILE A 513 13.36 38.04 -30.09
C ILE A 513 12.46 37.78 -28.87
N GLN A 514 12.01 38.82 -28.19
CA GLN A 514 11.24 38.75 -26.94
C GLN A 514 9.88 39.41 -27.07
N THR A 515 8.87 38.78 -26.47
CA THR A 515 7.46 39.19 -26.51
C THR A 515 6.73 38.71 -25.23
N GLY A 516 5.39 38.80 -25.22
CA GLY A 516 4.56 38.32 -24.12
C GLY A 516 4.31 39.33 -23.00
N ASP A 517 4.62 40.61 -23.22
CA ASP A 517 4.30 41.73 -22.33
C ASP A 517 3.11 42.54 -22.88
N PRO A 518 1.96 42.60 -22.19
CA PRO A 518 0.82 43.42 -22.58
C PRO A 518 1.08 44.93 -22.63
N LEU A 519 2.03 45.44 -21.84
CA LEU A 519 2.40 46.86 -21.81
C LEU A 519 3.37 47.23 -22.95
N GLY A 520 4.11 46.24 -23.46
CA GLY A 520 5.05 46.42 -24.57
C GLY A 520 6.29 47.25 -24.24
N ASP A 521 6.67 47.31 -22.96
CA ASP A 521 7.82 48.05 -22.43
C ASP A 521 8.81 47.16 -21.65
N GLY A 522 8.50 45.87 -21.49
CA GLY A 522 9.29 44.86 -20.80
C GLY A 522 9.00 44.74 -19.31
N THR A 523 8.11 45.56 -18.74
CA THR A 523 7.82 45.58 -17.30
C THR A 523 6.53 44.87 -16.90
N GLY A 524 5.64 44.62 -17.86
CA GLY A 524 4.34 44.00 -17.61
C GLY A 524 4.33 42.49 -17.87
N GLY A 525 3.17 41.89 -17.60
CA GLY A 525 2.93 40.47 -17.82
C GLY A 525 2.82 39.69 -16.53
N GLU A 526 1.73 38.93 -16.41
CA GLU A 526 1.42 38.10 -15.24
C GLU A 526 1.16 36.68 -15.71
N SER A 527 1.46 35.70 -14.86
CA SER A 527 1.09 34.32 -15.14
C SER A 527 -0.42 34.12 -15.07
N ILE A 528 -0.90 32.96 -15.54
CA ILE A 528 -2.31 32.57 -15.41
C ILE A 528 -2.79 32.44 -13.96
N TRP A 529 -1.86 32.41 -13.00
CA TRP A 529 -2.15 32.32 -11.57
C TRP A 529 -2.12 33.69 -10.86
N GLY A 530 -1.92 34.79 -11.59
CA GLY A 530 -1.90 36.15 -11.03
C GLY A 530 -0.70 36.44 -10.11
N SER A 531 0.33 35.59 -10.15
CA SER A 531 1.58 35.75 -9.40
C SER A 531 2.75 35.14 -10.17
N GLU A 532 3.98 35.55 -9.87
CA GLU A 532 5.16 34.95 -10.48
C GLU A 532 5.30 33.46 -10.11
N PHE A 533 5.88 32.65 -11.00
CA PHE A 533 6.09 31.22 -10.76
C PHE A 533 7.54 30.76 -10.96
N GLY A 534 7.88 29.66 -10.27
CA GLY A 534 9.25 29.12 -10.20
C GLY A 534 9.80 28.59 -11.52
N ASP A 535 11.13 28.58 -11.63
CA ASP A 535 11.84 28.07 -12.80
C ASP A 535 11.81 26.53 -12.88
N GLU A 536 11.62 25.98 -14.08
CA GLU A 536 11.65 24.54 -14.36
C GLU A 536 12.95 24.19 -15.12
N ILE A 537 14.09 24.29 -14.44
CA ILE A 537 15.42 24.03 -15.05
C ILE A 537 15.66 22.53 -15.21
N VAL A 538 15.81 22.08 -16.46
CA VAL A 538 16.09 20.68 -16.82
C VAL A 538 17.49 20.54 -17.43
N PRO A 539 18.39 19.71 -16.89
CA PRO A 539 19.78 19.59 -17.38
C PRO A 539 19.93 19.23 -18.86
N GLU A 540 18.94 18.52 -19.41
CA GLU A 540 18.91 18.10 -20.81
C GLU A 540 18.49 19.22 -21.78
N LEU A 541 17.85 20.28 -21.29
CA LEU A 541 17.41 21.40 -22.11
C LEU A 541 18.44 22.52 -21.98
N ARG A 542 19.05 22.89 -23.12
CA ARG A 542 20.15 23.86 -23.19
C ARG A 542 19.96 24.79 -24.38
N HIS A 543 20.49 26.00 -24.29
CA HIS A 543 20.57 26.97 -25.38
C HIS A 543 21.79 26.68 -26.27
N ASP A 544 21.97 25.40 -26.63
CA ASP A 544 23.10 24.88 -27.41
C ASP A 544 22.92 25.02 -28.93
N LYS A 545 21.72 25.45 -29.34
CA LYS A 545 21.25 25.64 -30.73
C LYS A 545 20.41 26.91 -30.82
N PRO A 546 20.27 27.51 -32.02
CA PRO A 546 19.30 28.57 -32.25
C PRO A 546 17.86 28.03 -32.17
N TYR A 547 16.90 28.94 -32.08
CA TYR A 547 15.46 28.70 -32.10
C TYR A 547 14.91 27.95 -30.89
N ILE A 548 15.55 28.13 -29.74
CA ILE A 548 15.08 27.65 -28.44
C ILE A 548 14.11 28.66 -27.84
N LEU A 549 12.97 28.18 -27.35
CA LEU A 549 11.91 28.95 -26.72
C LEU A 549 12.06 28.87 -25.19
N SER A 550 12.17 30.03 -24.55
CA SER A 550 12.44 30.14 -23.12
C SER A 550 11.70 31.31 -22.47
N MET A 551 11.40 31.19 -21.17
CA MET A 551 10.74 32.26 -20.40
C MET A 551 11.69 33.44 -20.16
N ALA A 552 11.14 34.66 -20.24
CA ALA A 552 11.82 35.85 -19.76
C ALA A 552 11.43 36.09 -18.30
N ASN A 553 12.42 36.19 -17.42
CA ASN A 553 12.25 36.43 -15.99
C ASN A 553 13.12 37.62 -15.56
N ALA A 554 12.76 38.26 -14.44
CA ALA A 554 13.50 39.38 -13.84
C ALA A 554 14.56 38.91 -12.80
N GLY A 555 14.73 37.59 -12.69
CA GLY A 555 15.56 36.92 -11.69
C GLY A 555 15.10 35.48 -11.50
N PRO A 556 15.78 34.70 -10.64
CA PRO A 556 15.37 33.33 -10.35
C PRO A 556 13.93 33.28 -9.82
N ASN A 557 13.11 32.39 -10.39
CA ASN A 557 11.73 32.10 -10.01
C ASN A 557 10.72 33.24 -10.22
N THR A 558 10.98 34.19 -11.13
CA THR A 558 10.09 35.31 -11.43
C THR A 558 9.43 35.21 -12.81
N ASN A 559 8.95 34.01 -13.18
CA ASN A 559 8.30 33.82 -14.48
C ASN A 559 6.89 34.41 -14.47
N GLY A 560 6.56 35.18 -15.52
CA GLY A 560 5.23 35.75 -15.76
C GLY A 560 4.65 35.24 -17.09
N SER A 561 4.32 36.15 -18.01
CA SER A 561 3.83 35.81 -19.36
C SER A 561 4.86 35.99 -20.47
N GLN A 562 5.98 36.69 -20.19
CA GLN A 562 6.98 37.04 -21.18
C GLN A 562 7.86 35.84 -21.57
N PHE A 563 8.20 35.75 -22.85
CA PHE A 563 9.08 34.70 -23.38
C PHE A 563 9.92 35.23 -24.54
N PHE A 564 11.00 34.52 -24.85
CA PHE A 564 11.87 34.81 -25.98
C PHE A 564 12.21 33.58 -26.80
N ILE A 565 12.53 33.81 -28.08
CA ILE A 565 13.08 32.82 -29.01
C ILE A 565 14.50 33.25 -29.34
N THR A 566 15.45 32.36 -29.10
CA THR A 566 16.87 32.59 -29.46
C THR A 566 17.08 32.48 -30.96
N THR A 567 17.98 33.29 -31.53
CA THR A 567 18.40 33.20 -32.94
C THR A 567 19.82 32.66 -33.10
N GLU A 568 20.57 32.62 -32.01
CA GLU A 568 21.93 32.06 -31.92
C GLU A 568 22.09 31.22 -30.65
N LYS A 569 23.21 30.52 -30.51
CA LYS A 569 23.54 29.79 -29.28
C LYS A 569 23.78 30.76 -28.13
N ALA A 570 23.13 30.51 -26.98
CA ALA A 570 23.19 31.38 -25.81
C ALA A 570 23.44 30.59 -24.50
N PRO A 571 24.54 29.82 -24.38
CA PRO A 571 24.77 28.92 -23.24
C PRO A 571 24.87 29.63 -21.88
N TRP A 572 25.10 30.95 -21.85
CA TRP A 572 25.12 31.74 -20.60
C TRP A 572 23.73 31.95 -19.97
N LEU A 573 22.65 31.56 -20.68
CA LEU A 573 21.27 31.54 -20.21
C LEU A 573 20.89 30.19 -19.58
N ASP A 574 21.70 29.14 -19.80
CA ASP A 574 21.46 27.81 -19.21
C ASP A 574 21.43 27.90 -17.69
N GLY A 575 20.42 27.29 -17.08
CA GLY A 575 20.22 27.32 -15.62
C GLY A 575 19.66 28.62 -15.06
N LYS A 576 19.38 29.62 -15.91
CA LYS A 576 18.77 30.91 -15.50
C LYS A 576 17.36 31.12 -16.05
N HIS A 577 17.06 30.55 -17.22
CA HIS A 577 15.77 30.68 -17.88
C HIS A 577 15.18 29.32 -18.20
N THR A 578 13.87 29.19 -18.03
CA THR A 578 13.13 27.94 -18.25
C THR A 578 12.89 27.72 -19.74
N ILE A 579 13.54 26.70 -20.32
CA ILE A 579 13.31 26.28 -21.71
C ILE A 579 12.08 25.39 -21.77
N PHE A 580 11.04 25.82 -22.49
CA PHE A 580 9.76 25.10 -22.55
C PHE A 580 9.34 24.66 -23.96
N GLY A 581 10.18 24.94 -24.96
CA GLY A 581 9.95 24.45 -26.32
C GLY A 581 11.07 24.81 -27.29
N ARG A 582 10.80 24.60 -28.58
CA ARG A 582 11.65 25.03 -29.69
C ARG A 582 10.82 25.30 -30.94
N VAL A 583 11.34 26.12 -31.84
CA VAL A 583 10.76 26.30 -33.17
C VAL A 583 11.02 25.05 -34.03
N THR A 584 10.02 24.67 -34.82
CA THR A 584 10.05 23.54 -35.74
C THR A 584 9.83 23.94 -37.19
N LYS A 585 9.10 25.04 -37.45
CA LYS A 585 8.88 25.67 -38.76
C LYS A 585 8.72 27.19 -38.59
N GLY A 586 8.95 27.97 -39.64
CA GLY A 586 8.92 29.44 -39.58
C GLY A 586 10.25 30.06 -39.15
N PHE A 587 11.38 29.39 -39.43
CA PHE A 587 12.72 29.89 -39.10
C PHE A 587 13.03 31.20 -39.83
N GLU A 588 12.56 31.30 -41.07
CA GLU A 588 12.61 32.48 -41.93
C GLU A 588 11.84 33.66 -41.32
N VAL A 589 10.70 33.42 -40.64
CA VAL A 589 9.93 34.45 -39.95
C VAL A 589 10.69 34.96 -38.74
N VAL A 590 11.23 34.06 -37.91
CA VAL A 590 12.08 34.43 -36.76
C VAL A 590 13.28 35.27 -37.22
N HIS A 591 13.92 34.87 -38.32
CA HIS A 591 15.06 35.60 -38.88
C HIS A 591 14.66 36.94 -39.53
N ALA A 592 13.47 37.03 -40.12
CA ALA A 592 12.94 38.30 -40.63
C ALA A 592 12.68 39.29 -39.50
N ILE A 593 12.03 38.85 -38.41
CA ILE A 593 11.80 39.64 -37.20
C ILE A 593 13.13 40.10 -36.60
N GLU A 594 14.12 39.22 -36.53
CA GLU A 594 15.46 39.55 -36.03
C GLU A 594 16.18 40.65 -36.82
N ASN A 595 15.95 40.73 -38.14
CA ASN A 595 16.63 41.66 -39.04
C ASN A 595 15.87 42.98 -39.26
N THR A 596 14.77 43.23 -38.55
CA THR A 596 14.06 44.50 -38.65
C THR A 596 14.87 45.66 -38.08
N ARG A 597 14.55 46.89 -38.49
CA ARG A 597 15.15 48.09 -37.90
C ARG A 597 14.64 48.27 -36.48
N VAL A 598 15.54 48.51 -35.54
CA VAL A 598 15.23 48.66 -34.12
C VAL A 598 15.83 49.96 -33.57
N VAL A 599 15.08 50.63 -32.70
CA VAL A 599 15.53 51.78 -31.90
C VAL A 599 15.50 51.36 -30.44
N LYS A 600 16.67 51.39 -29.77
CA LYS A 600 16.82 50.91 -28.38
C LYS A 600 16.26 49.49 -28.18
N GLU A 601 16.61 48.58 -29.09
CA GLU A 601 16.17 47.18 -29.10
C GLU A 601 14.67 46.97 -29.40
N LYS A 602 13.86 48.02 -29.58
CA LYS A 602 12.46 47.92 -29.99
C LYS A 602 12.30 48.11 -31.50
N PRO A 603 11.55 47.27 -32.24
CA PRO A 603 11.28 47.48 -33.66
C PRO A 603 10.68 48.87 -33.96
N GLU A 604 11.12 49.51 -35.05
CA GLU A 604 10.55 50.78 -35.52
C GLU A 604 9.11 50.61 -36.00
N GLU A 605 8.82 49.50 -36.66
CA GLU A 605 7.48 49.07 -37.04
C GLU A 605 7.04 47.93 -36.12
N ASP A 606 5.88 48.08 -35.49
CA ASP A 606 5.38 47.10 -34.53
C ASP A 606 5.09 45.75 -35.19
N ILE A 607 5.82 44.73 -34.73
CA ILE A 607 5.57 43.34 -35.07
C ILE A 607 4.74 42.76 -33.94
N LYS A 608 3.60 42.14 -34.27
CA LYS A 608 2.66 41.65 -33.27
C LYS A 608 2.25 40.21 -33.50
N ILE A 609 1.91 39.53 -32.41
CA ILE A 609 1.20 38.25 -32.43
C ILE A 609 -0.26 38.55 -32.79
N VAL A 610 -0.76 37.95 -33.86
CA VAL A 610 -2.18 38.01 -34.23
C VAL A 610 -2.99 37.13 -33.27
N ASN A 611 -2.60 35.86 -33.16
CA ASN A 611 -3.07 34.90 -32.18
C ASN A 611 -2.09 33.72 -32.07
N ILE A 612 -2.36 32.80 -31.13
CA ILE A 612 -1.62 31.55 -31.00
C ILE A 612 -2.61 30.39 -31.05
N SER A 613 -2.43 29.51 -32.03
CA SER A 613 -3.18 28.26 -32.17
C SER A 613 -2.48 27.16 -31.39
N VAL A 614 -3.20 26.35 -30.61
CA VAL A 614 -2.64 25.26 -29.79
C VAL A 614 -3.37 23.95 -30.09
N ASP A 615 -2.62 22.90 -30.42
CA ASP A 615 -3.13 21.57 -30.80
C ASP A 615 -3.03 20.54 -29.68
#